data_AF-A0A4S3JX54-F1
#
_entry.id   AF-A0A4S3JX54-F1
#
_cell.length_a   1.000
_cell.length_b   1.000
_cell.length_c   1.000
_cell.angle_alpha   90.00
_cell.angle_beta   90.00
_cell.angle_gamma   90.00
#
_symmetry.space_group_name_H-M   'P 1'
#
loop_
_entity.id
_entity.type
_entity.pdbx_description
1 polymer ?
#
loop_
_entity_poly.entity_id
_entity_poly.type
_entity_poly.pdbx_seq_one_letter_code
_entity_poly.pdbx_strand_id
1 'polypeptide(L)'
;MPSSPLLVSSLSSSTTAVDIVFRHREIQLTLSVPSTHFPWLQSQKYAFLLSRFYLSRKDELQTPPELALAYLEFLLLYSKTSENALAVVVQAFENEFLQGGMDIHSLVAGLSPSLENRQRLLRTYYQAIQASSGGERDSAHLLRKALSTFFDQARQDRFQLMAVFGGQGDASCTCVQELSELYMTYEPILRDFIQVIGCRLDELSRLPELSRYYERHPFDIQSWISDPAKLPDSQFIANAPRDLRLEGCDAYCVPQQATHRGY
;
A
#
# COMPACT_ATOMS: atom_id res chain seq x y z
N MET A 1 -16.99 1.91 -64.17
CA MET A 1 -15.87 2.02 -63.22
C MET A 1 -16.33 1.47 -61.88
N PRO A 2 -15.81 0.32 -61.41
CA PRO A 2 -16.08 -0.14 -60.06
C PRO A 2 -14.93 0.29 -59.15
N SER A 3 -15.26 1.00 -58.07
CA SER A 3 -14.30 1.41 -57.04
C SER A 3 -14.01 0.23 -56.13
N SER A 4 -12.73 -0.17 -56.06
CA SER A 4 -12.23 -1.17 -55.12
C SER A 4 -12.29 -0.63 -53.68
N PRO A 5 -12.75 -1.41 -52.69
CA PRO A 5 -12.56 -1.03 -51.29
C PRO A 5 -11.12 -1.35 -50.88
N LEU A 6 -10.43 -0.33 -50.35
CA LEU A 6 -9.13 -0.46 -49.71
C LEU A 6 -9.29 -1.28 -48.43
N LEU A 7 -8.69 -2.47 -48.41
CA LEU A 7 -8.44 -3.24 -47.19
C LEU A 7 -7.50 -2.43 -46.29
N VAL A 8 -8.05 -1.78 -45.27
CA VAL A 8 -7.27 -1.29 -44.13
C VAL A 8 -6.92 -2.52 -43.30
N SER A 9 -5.73 -3.06 -43.55
CA SER A 9 -5.12 -4.08 -42.71
C SER A 9 -4.71 -3.45 -41.38
N SER A 10 -5.58 -3.58 -40.37
CA SER A 10 -5.23 -3.32 -38.97
C SER A 10 -4.22 -4.38 -38.52
N LEU A 11 -2.94 -4.04 -38.54
CA LEU A 11 -1.87 -4.82 -37.91
C LEU A 11 -2.06 -4.76 -36.39
N SER A 12 -2.83 -5.69 -35.84
CA SER A 12 -2.78 -5.99 -34.42
C SER A 12 -1.43 -6.64 -34.14
N SER A 13 -0.48 -5.87 -33.61
CA SER A 13 0.79 -6.40 -33.11
C SER A 13 0.50 -7.37 -31.96
N SER A 14 0.51 -8.67 -32.24
CA SER A 14 0.37 -9.71 -31.23
C SER A 14 1.57 -9.65 -30.28
N THR A 15 1.38 -9.11 -29.08
CA THR A 15 2.43 -9.09 -28.07
C THR A 15 2.58 -10.47 -27.45
N THR A 16 3.72 -11.12 -27.68
CA THR A 16 4.06 -12.40 -27.06
C THR A 16 4.57 -12.19 -25.64
N ALA A 17 4.19 -13.07 -24.71
CA ALA A 17 4.77 -13.10 -23.37
C ALA A 17 6.18 -13.72 -23.42
N VAL A 18 7.11 -13.13 -22.67
CA VAL A 18 8.52 -13.54 -22.57
C VAL A 18 8.94 -13.52 -21.11
N ASP A 19 9.68 -14.53 -20.69
CA ASP A 19 10.06 -14.71 -19.30
C ASP A 19 11.38 -14.02 -18.96
N ILE A 20 11.35 -13.23 -17.88
CA ILE A 20 12.55 -12.68 -17.24
C ILE A 20 12.92 -13.58 -16.07
N VAL A 21 14.05 -14.27 -16.21
CA VAL A 21 14.57 -15.16 -15.17
C VAL A 21 15.64 -14.45 -14.33
N PHE A 22 15.42 -14.44 -13.02
CA PHE A 22 16.33 -13.96 -11.99
C PHE A 22 16.99 -15.17 -11.32
N ARG A 23 18.31 -15.12 -11.17
CA ARG A 23 19.07 -16.09 -10.38
C ARG A 23 19.87 -15.33 -9.35
N HIS A 24 19.55 -15.54 -8.07
CA HIS A 24 20.25 -14.93 -6.95
C HIS A 24 20.50 -15.99 -5.89
N ARG A 25 21.77 -16.41 -5.74
CA ARG A 25 22.15 -17.56 -4.91
C ARG A 25 21.35 -18.80 -5.33
N GLU A 26 20.64 -19.43 -4.38
CA GLU A 26 19.80 -20.62 -4.60
C GLU A 26 18.36 -20.26 -5.04
N ILE A 27 18.01 -18.98 -5.14
CA ILE A 27 16.66 -18.54 -5.50
C ILE A 27 16.57 -18.33 -7.01
N GLN A 28 15.56 -18.95 -7.61
CA GLN A 28 15.13 -18.71 -8.98
C GLN A 28 13.74 -18.08 -8.99
N LEU A 29 13.61 -16.93 -9.66
CA LEU A 29 12.36 -16.22 -9.88
C LEU A 29 12.16 -16.06 -11.39
N THR A 30 10.95 -16.29 -11.86
CA THR A 30 10.56 -16.08 -13.26
C THR A 30 9.37 -15.12 -13.28
N LEU A 31 9.47 -14.04 -14.06
CA LEU A 31 8.37 -13.11 -14.29
C LEU A 31 8.04 -13.06 -15.77
N SER A 32 6.80 -13.38 -16.14
CA SER A 32 6.35 -13.34 -17.53
C SER A 32 5.86 -11.95 -17.89
N VAL A 33 6.48 -11.33 -18.91
CA VAL A 33 6.19 -9.95 -19.33
C VAL A 33 5.97 -9.84 -20.83
N PRO A 34 5.25 -8.82 -21.33
CA PRO A 34 5.12 -8.57 -22.76
C PRO A 34 6.48 -8.30 -23.41
N SER A 35 6.71 -8.87 -24.61
CA SER A 35 7.97 -8.75 -25.36
C SER A 35 8.38 -7.31 -25.67
N THR A 36 7.44 -6.37 -25.70
CA THR A 36 7.69 -4.93 -25.87
C THR A 36 8.52 -4.31 -24.76
N HIS A 37 8.38 -4.78 -23.51
CA HIS A 37 9.09 -4.25 -22.35
C HIS A 37 10.32 -5.08 -21.97
N PHE A 38 10.47 -6.27 -22.54
CA PHE A 38 11.52 -7.24 -22.19
C PHE A 38 12.95 -6.67 -22.28
N PRO A 39 13.40 -6.02 -23.36
CA PRO A 39 14.80 -5.59 -23.47
C PRO A 39 15.21 -4.61 -22.36
N TRP A 40 14.31 -3.68 -22.03
CA TRP A 40 14.55 -2.67 -21.00
C TRP A 40 14.51 -3.30 -19.60
N LEU A 41 13.49 -4.12 -19.31
CA LEU A 41 13.39 -4.80 -18.02
C LEU A 41 14.55 -5.77 -17.78
N GLN A 42 15.03 -6.43 -18.83
CA GLN A 42 16.22 -7.28 -18.75
C GLN A 42 17.46 -6.47 -18.39
N SER A 43 17.63 -5.26 -18.94
CA SER A 43 18.72 -4.35 -18.57
C SER A 43 18.61 -3.91 -17.09
N GLN A 44 17.40 -3.54 -16.64
CA GLN A 44 17.16 -3.17 -15.24
C GLN A 44 17.41 -4.34 -14.27
N LYS A 45 17.07 -5.57 -14.66
CA LYS A 45 17.42 -6.77 -13.89
C LYS A 45 18.92 -6.86 -13.65
N TYR A 46 19.75 -6.66 -14.67
CA TYR A 46 21.21 -6.71 -14.50
C TYR A 46 21.70 -5.61 -13.57
N ALA A 47 21.19 -4.39 -13.72
CA ALA A 47 21.52 -3.29 -12.82
C ALA A 47 21.12 -3.58 -11.36
N PHE A 48 19.92 -4.15 -11.15
CA PHE A 48 19.45 -4.59 -9.85
C PHE A 48 20.39 -5.64 -9.23
N LEU A 49 20.68 -6.72 -9.94
CA LEU A 49 21.55 -7.79 -9.44
C LEU A 49 22.97 -7.28 -9.11
N LEU A 50 23.52 -6.38 -9.94
CA LEU A 50 24.81 -5.74 -9.66
C LEU A 50 24.74 -4.86 -8.41
N SER A 51 23.72 -4.01 -8.28
CA SER A 51 23.54 -3.16 -7.10
C SER A 51 23.49 -3.99 -5.81
N ARG A 52 22.82 -5.15 -5.83
CA ARG A 52 22.73 -6.06 -4.69
C ARG A 52 24.06 -6.74 -4.40
N PHE A 53 24.84 -7.07 -5.43
CA PHE A 53 26.17 -7.65 -5.28
C PHE A 53 27.14 -6.66 -4.61
N TYR A 54 27.14 -5.39 -5.03
CA TYR A 54 28.06 -4.38 -4.51
C TYR A 54 27.61 -3.73 -3.18
N LEU A 55 26.30 -3.64 -2.94
CA LEU A 55 25.77 -2.96 -1.74
C LEU A 55 25.68 -3.84 -0.50
N SER A 56 26.10 -5.12 -0.58
CA SER A 56 26.20 -6.12 0.50
C SER A 56 25.41 -5.74 1.76
N ARG A 57 24.09 -5.68 1.62
CA ARG A 57 23.20 -5.47 2.76
C ARG A 57 22.95 -6.85 3.34
N LYS A 58 22.86 -6.96 4.67
CA LYS A 58 22.39 -8.13 5.43
C LYS A 58 20.95 -8.58 5.07
N ASP A 59 20.45 -8.19 3.91
CA ASP A 59 19.15 -8.61 3.39
C ASP A 59 19.30 -10.03 2.86
N GLU A 60 19.11 -10.98 3.76
CA GLU A 60 18.81 -12.36 3.45
C GLU A 60 17.46 -12.43 2.72
N LEU A 61 17.47 -12.13 1.41
CA LEU A 61 16.37 -12.55 0.54
C LEU A 61 16.42 -14.07 0.51
N GLN A 62 15.39 -14.72 1.04
CA GLN A 62 15.33 -16.18 1.15
C GLN A 62 14.30 -16.76 0.18
N THR A 63 13.37 -15.95 -0.33
CA THR A 63 12.25 -16.43 -1.15
C THR A 63 12.09 -15.69 -2.49
N PRO A 64 11.52 -16.34 -3.52
CA PRO A 64 11.18 -15.69 -4.79
C PRO A 64 10.31 -14.42 -4.68
N PRO A 65 9.23 -14.35 -3.89
CA PRO A 65 8.41 -13.15 -3.76
C PRO A 65 9.16 -11.99 -3.08
N GLU A 66 10.04 -12.25 -2.11
CA GLU A 66 10.91 -11.21 -1.54
C GLU A 66 11.85 -10.64 -2.60
N LEU A 67 12.42 -11.49 -3.46
CA LEU A 67 13.27 -11.05 -4.57
C LEU A 67 12.50 -10.20 -5.58
N ALA A 68 11.24 -10.55 -5.86
CA ALA A 68 10.38 -9.78 -6.76
C ALA A 68 10.00 -8.41 -6.16
N LEU A 69 9.65 -8.35 -4.87
CA LEU A 69 9.36 -7.11 -4.16
C LEU A 69 10.62 -6.22 -4.04
N ALA A 70 11.79 -6.81 -3.79
CA ALA A 70 13.06 -6.07 -3.80
C ALA A 70 13.39 -5.50 -5.18
N TYR A 71 13.02 -6.22 -6.26
CA TYR A 71 13.15 -5.71 -7.62
C TYR A 71 12.18 -4.55 -7.89
N LEU A 72 10.93 -4.64 -7.44
CA LEU A 72 9.97 -3.52 -7.50
C LEU A 72 10.46 -2.29 -6.72
N GLU A 73 11.00 -2.48 -5.51
CA GLU A 73 11.61 -1.42 -4.72
C GLU A 73 12.78 -0.77 -5.48
N PHE A 74 13.62 -1.57 -6.14
CA PHE A 74 14.70 -1.05 -6.98
C PHE A 74 14.16 -0.21 -8.14
N LEU A 75 13.09 -0.69 -8.79
CA LEU A 75 12.47 0.01 -9.91
C LEU A 75 11.82 1.34 -9.51
N LEU A 76 11.36 1.44 -8.26
CA LEU A 76 10.77 2.66 -7.69
C LEU A 76 11.84 3.69 -7.29
N LEU A 77 12.91 3.23 -6.62
CA LEU A 77 13.86 4.14 -5.96
C LEU A 77 15.05 4.54 -6.84
N TYR A 78 15.49 3.65 -7.72
CA TYR A 78 16.80 3.79 -8.37
C TYR A 78 16.72 3.86 -9.90
N SER A 79 15.66 3.36 -10.54
CA SER A 79 15.48 3.52 -11.98
C SER A 79 14.40 4.52 -12.32
N LYS A 80 14.62 5.28 -13.39
CA LYS A 80 13.59 6.12 -14.03
C LYS A 80 12.65 5.22 -14.84
N THR A 81 11.85 4.43 -14.13
CA THR A 81 10.90 3.47 -14.70
C THR A 81 9.68 4.22 -15.23
N SER A 82 9.24 3.90 -16.45
CA SER A 82 7.96 4.41 -16.95
C SER A 82 6.79 3.69 -16.26
N GLU A 83 5.67 4.39 -16.11
CA GLU A 83 4.45 3.88 -15.46
C GLU A 83 4.01 2.54 -16.09
N ASN A 84 4.00 2.47 -17.43
CA ASN A 84 3.66 1.25 -18.17
C ASN A 84 4.63 0.09 -17.89
N ALA A 85 5.95 0.37 -17.79
CA ALA A 85 6.92 -0.68 -17.49
C ALA A 85 6.75 -1.20 -16.06
N LEU A 86 6.41 -0.31 -15.10
CA LEU A 86 6.12 -0.70 -13.73
C LEU A 86 4.81 -1.51 -13.65
N ALA A 87 3.76 -1.08 -14.37
CA ALA A 87 2.48 -1.78 -14.44
C ALA A 87 2.65 -3.23 -14.89
N VAL A 88 3.48 -3.44 -15.91
CA VAL A 88 3.82 -4.77 -16.42
C VAL A 88 4.48 -5.64 -15.36
N VAL A 89 5.41 -5.11 -14.57
CA VAL A 89 6.10 -5.87 -13.52
C VAL A 89 5.17 -6.16 -12.35
N VAL A 90 4.36 -5.19 -11.94
CA VAL A 90 3.33 -5.37 -10.90
C VAL A 90 2.34 -6.46 -11.34
N GLN A 91 1.85 -6.40 -12.58
CA GLN A 91 0.95 -7.41 -13.12
C GLN A 91 1.60 -8.79 -13.17
N ALA A 92 2.87 -8.87 -13.59
CA ALA A 92 3.62 -10.14 -13.58
C ALA A 92 3.79 -10.70 -12.16
N PHE A 93 4.06 -9.84 -11.18
CA PHE A 93 4.12 -10.22 -9.77
C PHE A 93 2.77 -10.73 -9.24
N GLU A 94 1.68 -10.01 -9.51
CA GLU A 94 0.33 -10.43 -9.09
C GLU A 94 -0.06 -11.77 -9.73
N ASN A 95 0.28 -11.95 -11.00
CA ASN A 95 0.02 -13.20 -11.71
C ASN A 95 0.89 -14.36 -11.18
N GLU A 96 2.09 -14.11 -10.69
CA GLU A 96 2.92 -15.19 -10.15
C GLU A 96 2.53 -15.55 -8.71
N PHE A 97 2.22 -14.56 -7.87
CA PHE A 97 2.13 -14.75 -6.41
C PHE A 97 0.76 -14.52 -5.79
N LEU A 98 -0.13 -13.76 -6.43
CA LEU A 98 -1.42 -13.35 -5.86
C LEU A 98 -2.62 -14.02 -6.55
N GLN A 99 -2.42 -15.20 -7.14
CA GLN A 99 -3.50 -16.00 -7.71
C GLN A 99 -4.25 -16.82 -6.66
N GLY A 100 -5.45 -17.29 -7.00
CA GLY A 100 -6.19 -18.26 -6.17
C GLY A 100 -6.75 -17.70 -4.86
N GLY A 101 -6.98 -16.39 -4.77
CA GLY A 101 -7.50 -15.73 -3.56
C GLY A 101 -6.42 -15.38 -2.53
N MET A 102 -5.13 -15.54 -2.86
CA MET A 102 -4.02 -15.04 -2.06
C MET A 102 -3.92 -13.52 -2.17
N ASP A 103 -4.03 -12.81 -1.05
CA ASP A 103 -3.80 -11.37 -0.99
C ASP A 103 -2.38 -11.03 -0.54
N ILE A 104 -1.96 -9.78 -0.80
CA ILE A 104 -0.61 -9.32 -0.46
C ILE A 104 -0.30 -9.37 1.04
N HIS A 105 -1.28 -9.16 1.92
CA HIS A 105 -1.06 -9.25 3.37
C HIS A 105 -0.85 -10.69 3.79
N SER A 106 -1.64 -11.63 3.26
CA SER A 106 -1.43 -13.07 3.50
C SER A 106 -0.07 -13.54 3.01
N LEU A 107 0.37 -13.10 1.82
CA LEU A 107 1.70 -13.39 1.29
C LEU A 107 2.78 -12.86 2.24
N VAL A 108 2.76 -11.55 2.53
CA VAL A 108 3.79 -10.88 3.35
C VAL A 108 3.85 -11.42 4.78
N ALA A 109 2.72 -11.82 5.36
CA ALA A 109 2.68 -12.45 6.68
C ALA A 109 3.49 -13.76 6.72
N GLY A 110 3.52 -14.51 5.61
CA GLY A 110 4.30 -15.74 5.45
C GLY A 110 5.78 -15.53 5.13
N LEU A 111 6.17 -14.36 4.58
CA LEU A 111 7.56 -14.09 4.20
C LEU A 111 8.45 -13.73 5.38
N SER A 112 7.92 -12.96 6.34
CA SER A 112 8.73 -12.46 7.44
C SER A 112 7.96 -12.49 8.76
N PRO A 113 8.61 -12.85 9.88
CA PRO A 113 8.01 -12.69 11.21
C PRO A 113 8.10 -11.25 11.74
N SER A 114 8.97 -10.41 11.17
CA SER A 114 9.18 -9.02 11.62
C SER A 114 8.09 -8.09 11.09
N LEU A 115 7.43 -7.34 11.98
CA LEU A 115 6.44 -6.33 11.62
C LEU A 115 7.03 -5.25 10.70
N GLU A 116 8.23 -4.77 11.02
CA GLU A 116 8.91 -3.72 10.23
C GLU A 116 9.15 -4.18 8.79
N ASN A 117 9.62 -5.41 8.61
CA ASN A 117 9.85 -5.96 7.27
C ASN A 117 8.53 -6.16 6.52
N ARG A 118 7.47 -6.61 7.21
CA ARG A 118 6.12 -6.72 6.61
C ARG A 118 5.62 -5.36 6.13
N GLN A 119 5.73 -4.33 6.96
CA GLN A 119 5.33 -2.95 6.61
C GLN A 119 6.14 -2.43 5.41
N ARG A 120 7.45 -2.67 5.37
CA ARG A 120 8.30 -2.30 4.22
C ARG A 120 7.84 -2.98 2.93
N LEU A 121 7.60 -4.29 2.96
CA LEU A 121 7.15 -5.04 1.78
C LEU A 121 5.78 -4.56 1.27
N LEU A 122 4.83 -4.31 2.18
CA LEU A 122 3.52 -3.76 1.86
C LEU A 122 3.63 -2.35 1.26
N ARG A 123 4.44 -1.49 1.87
CA ARG A 123 4.71 -0.14 1.37
C ARG A 123 5.21 -0.17 -0.06
N THR A 124 6.23 -0.99 -0.34
CA THR A 124 6.78 -1.16 -1.69
C THR A 124 5.71 -1.56 -2.69
N TYR A 125 4.85 -2.53 -2.33
CA TYR A 125 3.79 -3.00 -3.19
C TYR A 125 2.77 -1.89 -3.51
N TYR A 126 2.23 -1.22 -2.50
CA TYR A 126 1.23 -0.15 -2.73
C TYR A 126 1.81 1.06 -3.46
N GLN A 127 3.07 1.42 -3.19
CA GLN A 127 3.78 2.45 -3.96
C GLN A 127 3.95 2.05 -5.42
N ALA A 128 4.25 0.77 -5.70
CA ALA A 128 4.38 0.27 -7.07
C ALA A 128 3.05 0.30 -7.83
N ILE A 129 1.93 0.00 -7.18
CA ILE A 129 0.62 0.11 -7.83
C ILE A 129 0.29 1.58 -8.12
N GLN A 130 0.52 2.49 -7.16
CA GLN A 130 0.25 3.91 -7.36
C GLN A 130 1.09 4.49 -8.51
N ALA A 131 2.39 4.21 -8.52
CA ALA A 131 3.31 4.69 -9.55
C ALA A 131 3.05 4.05 -10.93
N SER A 132 2.37 2.90 -10.99
CA SER A 132 2.02 2.26 -12.26
C SER A 132 0.66 2.71 -12.82
N SER A 133 -0.19 3.33 -12.00
CA SER A 133 -1.54 3.78 -12.37
C SER A 133 -1.57 5.19 -12.99
N GLY A 134 -0.43 5.72 -13.45
CA GLY A 134 -0.38 7.03 -14.13
C GLY A 134 -0.77 8.23 -13.28
N GLY A 135 -0.71 8.08 -11.95
CA GLY A 135 -1.20 9.10 -11.03
C GLY A 135 -2.72 9.24 -10.98
N GLU A 136 -3.49 8.31 -11.57
CA GLU A 136 -4.92 8.19 -11.28
C GLU A 136 -5.05 7.90 -9.78
N ARG A 137 -5.50 8.92 -9.04
CA ARG A 137 -5.67 8.88 -7.57
C ARG A 137 -6.91 8.12 -7.13
N ASP A 138 -7.45 7.26 -7.99
CA ASP A 138 -8.65 6.53 -7.64
C ASP A 138 -8.24 5.31 -6.79
N SER A 139 -8.27 5.48 -5.47
CA SER A 139 -7.99 4.43 -4.48
C SER A 139 -8.85 3.18 -4.71
N ALA A 140 -9.98 3.32 -5.42
CA ALA A 140 -10.82 2.20 -5.85
C ALA A 140 -10.10 1.23 -6.80
N HIS A 141 -9.16 1.71 -7.62
CA HIS A 141 -8.34 0.86 -8.50
C HIS A 141 -7.36 0.00 -7.68
N LEU A 142 -6.79 0.55 -6.60
CA LEU A 142 -5.89 -0.16 -5.68
C LEU A 142 -6.60 -1.28 -4.90
N LEU A 143 -7.92 -1.17 -4.72
CA LEU A 143 -8.74 -2.09 -3.93
C LEU A 143 -9.51 -3.12 -4.79
N ARG A 144 -9.52 -2.96 -6.13
CA ARG A 144 -10.47 -3.65 -7.03
C ARG A 144 -10.28 -5.16 -7.17
N LYS A 145 -9.21 -5.73 -6.61
CA LYS A 145 -8.82 -7.13 -6.83
C LYS A 145 -8.90 -8.02 -5.58
N ALA A 146 -9.25 -7.49 -4.41
CA ALA A 146 -9.35 -8.28 -3.19
C ALA A 146 -10.67 -9.07 -3.10
N LEU A 147 -10.77 -10.17 -3.87
CA LEU A 147 -11.79 -11.20 -3.63
C LEU A 147 -11.38 -12.01 -2.41
N SER A 148 -11.79 -11.56 -1.22
CA SER A 148 -11.56 -12.32 0.00
C SER A 148 -12.62 -13.41 0.15
N THR A 149 -12.16 -14.66 0.32
CA THR A 149 -13.03 -15.80 0.63
C THR A 149 -13.88 -15.55 1.88
N PHE A 150 -13.37 -14.77 2.83
CA PHE A 150 -14.12 -14.34 4.02
C PHE A 150 -15.39 -13.55 3.65
N PHE A 151 -15.28 -12.56 2.76
CA PHE A 151 -16.46 -11.81 2.30
C PHE A 151 -17.40 -12.66 1.45
N ASP A 152 -16.87 -13.61 0.68
CA ASP A 152 -17.71 -14.53 -0.11
C ASP A 152 -18.52 -15.49 0.78
N GLN A 153 -17.93 -16.00 1.86
CA GLN A 153 -18.66 -16.83 2.82
C GLN A 153 -19.74 -16.04 3.58
N ALA A 154 -19.46 -14.77 3.92
CA ALA A 154 -20.47 -13.89 4.49
C ALA A 154 -21.65 -13.64 3.53
N ARG A 155 -21.38 -13.44 2.22
CA ARG A 155 -22.41 -13.29 1.18
C ARG A 155 -23.25 -14.56 0.96
N GLN A 156 -22.70 -15.73 1.29
CA GLN A 156 -23.38 -17.01 1.23
C GLN A 156 -24.14 -17.34 2.53
N ASP A 157 -24.37 -16.35 3.39
CA ASP A 157 -25.08 -16.48 4.68
C ASP A 157 -24.47 -17.54 5.62
N ARG A 158 -23.17 -17.84 5.47
CA ARG A 158 -22.47 -18.79 6.34
C ARG A 158 -22.19 -18.20 7.73
N PHE A 159 -22.07 -16.87 7.80
CA PHE A 159 -21.96 -16.09 9.03
C PHE A 159 -22.32 -14.63 8.76
N GLN A 160 -22.58 -13.87 9.81
CA GLN A 160 -22.86 -12.43 9.74
C GLN A 160 -21.61 -11.62 10.11
N LEU A 161 -21.42 -10.51 9.42
CA LEU A 161 -20.34 -9.57 9.69
C LEU A 161 -20.82 -8.48 10.64
N MET A 162 -20.04 -8.21 11.68
CA MET A 162 -20.23 -7.06 12.57
C MET A 162 -18.91 -6.31 12.68
N ALA A 163 -18.93 -5.02 12.35
CA ALA A 163 -17.81 -4.12 12.60
C ALA A 163 -17.98 -3.49 13.98
N VAL A 164 -16.92 -3.57 14.80
CA VAL A 164 -16.86 -2.92 16.11
C VAL A 164 -15.73 -1.91 16.07
N PHE A 165 -16.05 -0.66 16.36
CA PHE A 165 -15.08 0.42 16.44
C PHE A 165 -14.78 0.69 17.92
N GLY A 166 -13.50 0.69 18.27
CA GLY A 166 -13.03 0.95 19.63
C GLY A 166 -13.19 2.43 20.01
N GLY A 167 -13.06 2.71 21.30
CA GLY A 167 -13.08 4.07 21.84
C GLY A 167 -11.80 4.42 22.60
N GLN A 168 -11.89 5.45 23.45
CA GLN A 168 -10.77 5.91 24.27
C GLN A 168 -10.38 4.89 25.34
N GLY A 169 -9.09 4.54 25.36
CA GLY A 169 -8.44 3.71 26.39
C GLY A 169 -6.94 4.04 26.46
N ASP A 170 -6.12 3.15 27.04
CA ASP A 170 -4.66 3.36 27.15
C ASP A 170 -3.96 3.55 25.79
N ALA A 171 -4.55 3.02 24.71
CA ALA A 171 -4.09 3.22 23.33
C ALA A 171 -4.30 4.66 22.80
N SER A 172 -5.04 5.51 23.50
CA SER A 172 -5.24 6.91 23.09
C SER A 172 -3.93 7.71 23.12
N CYS A 173 -2.96 7.28 23.92
CA CYS A 173 -1.64 7.91 24.00
C CYS A 173 -0.76 7.60 22.77
N THR A 174 -1.02 6.49 22.06
CA THR A 174 -0.24 6.02 20.90
C THR A 174 -0.99 6.18 19.57
N CYS A 175 -2.22 6.68 19.58
CA CYS A 175 -3.08 6.73 18.39
C CYS A 175 -2.45 7.50 17.21
N VAL A 176 -1.73 8.60 17.46
CA VAL A 176 -1.06 9.37 16.40
C VAL A 176 0.18 8.64 15.87
N GLN A 177 0.88 7.88 16.73
CA GLN A 177 2.01 7.05 16.31
C GLN A 177 1.52 5.89 15.43
N GLU A 178 0.46 5.20 15.86
CA GLU A 178 -0.19 4.14 15.07
C GLU A 178 -0.71 4.67 13.73
N LEU A 179 -1.31 5.87 13.72
CA LEU A 179 -1.74 6.53 12.51
C LEU A 179 -0.57 6.88 11.59
N SER A 180 0.56 7.32 12.14
CA SER A 180 1.79 7.57 11.37
C SER A 180 2.34 6.29 10.76
N GLU A 181 2.43 5.19 11.51
CA GLU A 181 2.87 3.90 11.00
C GLU A 181 1.96 3.36 9.89
N LEU A 182 0.65 3.50 10.08
CA LEU A 182 -0.37 3.13 9.09
C LEU A 182 -0.23 4.00 7.84
N TYR A 183 -0.09 5.32 8.00
CA TYR A 183 0.11 6.26 6.91
C TYR A 183 1.36 5.94 6.12
N MET A 184 2.49 5.68 6.78
CA MET A 184 3.73 5.36 6.08
C MET A 184 3.63 4.06 5.27
N THR A 185 2.81 3.11 5.69
CA THR A 185 2.62 1.83 5.00
C THR A 185 1.63 1.94 3.82
N TYR A 186 0.52 2.65 4.02
CA TYR A 186 -0.59 2.75 3.06
C TYR A 186 -0.77 4.16 2.51
N GLU A 187 0.32 4.92 2.44
CA GLU A 187 0.36 6.32 2.03
C GLU A 187 -0.45 6.57 0.74
N PRO A 188 -0.32 5.74 -0.32
CA PRO A 188 -1.10 5.93 -1.54
C PRO A 188 -2.62 5.89 -1.37
N ILE A 189 -3.11 5.18 -0.35
CA ILE A 189 -4.52 4.99 -0.06
C ILE A 189 -5.02 6.06 0.92
N LEU A 190 -4.20 6.39 1.92
CA LEU A 190 -4.60 7.25 3.04
C LEU A 190 -4.33 8.73 2.83
N ARG A 191 -3.45 9.11 1.88
CA ARG A 191 -3.05 10.50 1.62
C ARG A 191 -4.25 11.44 1.52
N ASP A 192 -5.20 11.15 0.63
CA ASP A 192 -6.32 12.05 0.37
C ASP A 192 -7.26 12.15 1.58
N PHE A 193 -7.48 11.04 2.29
CA PHE A 193 -8.28 11.03 3.51
C PHE A 193 -7.63 11.87 4.62
N ILE A 194 -6.33 11.66 4.87
CA ILE A 194 -5.56 12.43 5.87
C ILE A 194 -5.49 13.90 5.48
N GLN A 195 -5.41 14.21 4.19
CA GLN A 195 -5.41 15.58 3.72
C GLN A 195 -6.74 16.28 4.07
N VAL A 196 -7.86 15.66 3.73
CA VAL A 196 -9.21 16.21 3.99
C VAL A 196 -9.47 16.36 5.49
N ILE A 197 -9.25 15.29 6.27
CA ILE A 197 -9.53 15.33 7.71
C ILE A 197 -8.56 16.26 8.45
N GLY A 198 -7.30 16.29 8.06
CA GLY A 198 -6.28 17.15 8.65
C GLY A 198 -6.59 18.63 8.44
N CYS A 199 -6.96 19.03 7.22
CA CYS A 199 -7.40 20.41 6.95
C CYS A 199 -8.63 20.77 7.79
N ARG A 200 -9.62 19.88 7.87
CA ARG A 200 -10.85 20.14 8.62
C ARG A 200 -10.61 20.27 10.13
N LEU A 201 -9.75 19.43 10.70
CA LEU A 201 -9.44 19.47 12.13
C LEU A 201 -8.61 20.70 12.49
N ASP A 202 -7.67 21.10 11.64
CA ASP A 202 -6.95 22.36 11.81
C ASP A 202 -7.90 23.56 11.81
N GLU A 203 -8.81 23.65 10.83
CA GLU A 203 -9.84 24.71 10.75
C GLU A 203 -10.71 24.77 12.01
N LEU A 204 -11.22 23.62 12.47
CA LEU A 204 -12.07 23.55 13.65
C LEU A 204 -11.30 23.94 14.92
N SER A 205 -10.06 23.49 15.07
CA SER A 205 -9.24 23.79 16.26
C SER A 205 -8.95 25.29 16.43
N ARG A 206 -9.01 26.07 15.34
CA ARG A 206 -8.81 27.53 15.34
C ARG A 206 -10.07 28.33 15.63
N LEU A 207 -11.23 27.68 15.76
CA LEU A 207 -12.48 28.37 16.10
C LEU A 207 -12.37 29.04 17.47
N PRO A 208 -12.78 30.33 17.61
CA PRO A 208 -12.71 31.05 18.88
C PRO A 208 -13.42 30.33 20.02
N GLU A 209 -14.52 29.63 19.73
CA GLU A 209 -15.30 28.84 20.68
C GLU A 209 -14.52 27.64 21.24
N LEU A 210 -13.62 27.08 20.45
CA LEU A 210 -12.80 25.91 20.79
C LEU A 210 -11.41 26.27 21.34
N SER A 211 -11.03 27.55 21.24
CA SER A 211 -9.72 28.05 21.68
C SER A 211 -9.39 27.79 23.16
N ARG A 212 -10.41 27.68 24.02
CA ARG A 212 -10.27 27.36 25.45
C ARG A 212 -9.98 25.88 25.71
N TYR A 213 -10.41 24.99 24.82
CA TYR A 213 -10.27 23.54 24.97
C TYR A 213 -8.92 23.04 24.45
N TYR A 214 -8.42 23.64 23.37
CA TYR A 214 -7.16 23.24 22.74
C TYR A 214 -5.97 24.12 23.11
N GLU A 215 -6.12 25.01 24.10
CA GLU A 215 -5.05 25.92 24.54
C GLU A 215 -4.39 26.71 23.39
N ARG A 216 -5.15 27.01 22.32
CA ARG A 216 -4.67 27.61 21.06
C ARG A 216 -3.64 26.78 20.29
N HIS A 217 -3.51 25.48 20.57
CA HIS A 217 -2.72 24.57 19.76
C HIS A 217 -3.55 24.08 18.57
N PRO A 218 -3.12 24.35 17.32
CA PRO A 218 -3.81 23.86 16.15
C PRO A 218 -3.68 22.34 16.04
N PHE A 219 -4.73 21.68 15.57
CA PHE A 219 -4.75 20.23 15.37
C PHE A 219 -4.15 19.85 14.00
N ASP A 220 -2.83 20.02 13.88
CA ASP A 220 -2.08 19.80 12.63
C ASP A 220 -1.58 18.35 12.50
N ILE A 221 -2.52 17.43 12.24
CA ILE A 221 -2.23 16.01 12.05
C ILE A 221 -1.22 15.76 10.93
N GLN A 222 -1.26 16.55 9.85
CA GLN A 222 -0.37 16.39 8.70
C GLN A 222 1.09 16.62 9.12
N SER A 223 1.36 17.67 9.90
CA SER A 223 2.67 17.91 10.48
C SER A 223 3.10 16.80 11.43
N TRP A 224 2.20 16.28 12.27
CA TRP A 224 2.53 15.25 13.26
C TRP A 224 2.88 13.91 12.62
N ILE A 225 2.17 13.52 11.56
CA ILE A 225 2.43 12.29 10.81
C ILE A 225 3.75 12.39 10.03
N SER A 226 4.05 13.55 9.47
CA SER A 226 5.23 13.77 8.62
C SER A 226 6.52 13.97 9.42
N ASP A 227 6.41 14.52 10.62
CA ASP A 227 7.56 14.87 11.46
C ASP A 227 7.28 14.51 12.94
N PRO A 228 7.86 13.39 13.43
CA PRO A 228 7.73 12.99 14.82
C PRO A 228 8.21 14.04 15.82
N ALA A 229 9.09 14.97 15.42
CA ALA A 229 9.56 16.04 16.31
C ALA A 229 8.49 17.10 16.57
N LYS A 230 7.44 17.17 15.74
CA LYS A 230 6.30 18.07 15.91
C LYS A 230 5.15 17.44 16.69
N LEU A 231 5.29 16.17 17.09
CA LEU A 231 4.27 15.46 17.84
C LEU A 231 4.10 16.11 19.22
N PRO A 232 2.88 16.53 19.61
CA PRO A 232 2.62 17.05 20.95
C PRO A 232 2.85 16.01 22.04
N ASP A 233 2.89 16.44 23.30
CA ASP A 233 3.00 15.52 24.42
C ASP A 233 1.83 14.53 24.47
N SER A 234 2.13 13.31 24.94
CA SER A 234 1.16 12.22 25.07
C SER A 234 -0.08 12.60 25.89
N GLN A 235 0.04 13.48 26.89
CA GLN A 235 -1.11 13.97 27.65
C GLN A 235 -2.01 14.90 26.82
N PHE A 236 -1.43 15.73 25.95
CA PHE A 236 -2.21 16.55 25.02
C PHE A 236 -2.97 15.65 24.04
N ILE A 237 -2.31 14.65 23.46
CA ILE A 237 -2.92 13.71 22.52
C ILE A 237 -4.05 12.91 23.18
N ALA A 238 -3.84 12.42 24.41
CA ALA A 238 -4.85 11.65 25.14
C ALA A 238 -6.08 12.49 25.55
N ASN A 239 -5.90 13.80 25.73
CA ASN A 239 -6.98 14.71 26.15
C ASN A 239 -7.72 15.36 24.98
N ALA A 240 -7.06 15.54 23.83
CA ALA A 240 -7.66 16.12 22.63
C ALA A 240 -8.96 15.46 22.14
N PRO A 241 -9.12 14.12 22.16
CA PRO A 241 -10.35 13.49 21.72
C PRO A 241 -11.47 13.51 22.78
N ARG A 242 -11.19 13.89 24.04
CA ARG A 242 -12.23 13.92 25.10
C ARG A 242 -13.25 15.05 24.87
N ASP A 243 -12.81 16.13 24.23
CA ASP A 243 -13.62 17.31 23.90
C ASP A 243 -14.04 17.38 22.43
N LEU A 244 -13.35 16.64 21.53
CA LEU A 244 -13.76 16.47 20.14
C LEU A 244 -14.87 15.39 20.03
N ARG A 245 -16.00 15.61 20.69
CA ARG A 245 -17.26 14.90 20.36
C ARG A 245 -17.77 15.43 19.02
N LEU A 246 -17.13 15.01 17.95
CA LEU A 246 -17.70 15.09 16.60
C LEU A 246 -18.60 13.86 16.45
N GLU A 247 -19.90 14.08 16.53
CA GLU A 247 -20.91 13.13 16.07
C GLU A 247 -20.59 12.75 14.60
N GLY A 248 -19.90 11.63 14.35
CA GLY A 248 -19.80 11.05 13.01
C GLY A 248 -18.45 10.52 12.50
N CYS A 249 -17.34 10.57 13.24
CA CYS A 249 -16.05 10.02 12.76
C CYS A 249 -15.76 8.55 13.14
N ASP A 250 -16.59 7.92 13.98
CA ASP A 250 -16.36 6.56 14.51
C ASP A 250 -16.47 5.42 13.48
N ALA A 251 -16.77 5.70 12.20
CA ALA A 251 -17.09 4.67 11.21
C ALA A 251 -15.92 4.23 10.29
N TYR A 252 -14.75 4.89 10.30
CA TYR A 252 -13.81 4.80 9.17
C TYR A 252 -12.40 4.23 9.40
N CYS A 253 -11.99 3.79 10.60
CA CYS A 253 -10.62 3.26 10.78
C CYS A 253 -10.53 1.91 11.53
N VAL A 254 -10.26 0.85 10.73
CA VAL A 254 -9.36 -0.34 10.89
C VAL A 254 -9.33 -1.14 12.23
N PRO A 255 -9.24 -2.50 12.23
CA PRO A 255 -9.64 -3.36 13.35
C PRO A 255 -8.48 -3.95 14.18
N GLN A 256 -8.71 -4.22 15.48
CA GLN A 256 -8.01 -5.30 16.20
C GLN A 256 -8.86 -5.98 17.31
N GLN A 257 -8.38 -7.15 17.71
CA GLN A 257 -9.08 -8.38 18.10
C GLN A 257 -9.72 -8.38 19.50
N ALA A 258 -10.92 -8.97 19.60
CA ALA A 258 -11.62 -9.22 20.85
C ALA A 258 -11.26 -10.60 21.45
N THR A 259 -10.64 -10.61 22.62
CA THR A 259 -10.41 -11.80 23.44
C THR A 259 -11.69 -12.16 24.20
N HIS A 260 -12.23 -13.34 23.90
CA HIS A 260 -13.42 -13.90 24.54
C HIS A 260 -13.07 -14.36 25.97
N ARG A 261 -13.57 -13.68 27.02
CA ARG A 261 -13.65 -14.26 28.38
C ARG A 261 -15.04 -14.84 28.58
N GLY A 262 -15.12 -16.17 28.62
CA GLY A 262 -16.32 -16.90 29.04
C GLY A 262 -16.23 -17.30 30.51
N TYR A 263 -17.36 -17.10 31.19
CA TYR A 263 -17.95 -17.81 32.35
C TYR A 263 -17.04 -18.43 33.42
#